data_AF-A0A258BD01-F1
#
_entry.id   AF-A0A258BD01-F1
#
_cell.length_a   1.000
_cell.length_b   1.000
_cell.length_c   1.000
_cell.angle_alpha   90.00
_cell.angle_beta   90.00
_cell.angle_gamma   90.00
#
_symmetry.space_group_name_H-M   'P 1'
#
loop_
_entity.id
_entity.type
_entity.pdbx_description
1 polymer ?
#
loop_
_entity_poly.entity_id
_entity_poly.type
_entity_poly.pdbx_seq_one_letter_code
_entity_poly.pdbx_strand_id
1 'polypeptide(L)'
;MTFKVLRALAWLLAFAVLPAKAADPLFEARVPVADRSIEAREQAQRQALSQVLSRLTGERAPARSGAAAPLLADPGRYMQQYSYETDVQGLMFRVVFDGAALESAVRRAGLPLWGAERPPVLIWLAMDDGSRRYLLGGGAGEPVETALQAAARRRGLTVIVPLLDLEDQAQVSYSDVWGGFLDRVSAASAR
;
A
#
# COMPACT_ATOMS: atom_id res chain seq x y z
N MET A 1 24.31 43.26 -43.41
CA MET A 1 23.33 42.26 -43.92
C MET A 1 23.82 40.88 -43.52
N THR A 2 23.11 39.97 -42.85
CA THR A 2 21.83 39.96 -42.13
C THR A 2 21.68 38.53 -41.60
N PHE A 3 21.51 38.36 -40.28
CA PHE A 3 20.69 37.33 -39.64
C PHE A 3 20.56 35.95 -40.35
N LYS A 4 21.51 35.02 -40.20
CA LYS A 4 21.26 33.61 -40.55
C LYS A 4 21.80 32.53 -39.60
N VAL A 5 22.50 32.88 -38.52
CA VAL A 5 23.05 31.88 -37.58
C VAL A 5 22.20 31.70 -36.31
N LEU A 6 21.22 32.57 -36.07
CA LEU A 6 20.43 32.57 -34.82
C LEU A 6 19.19 31.65 -34.80
N ARG A 7 19.00 30.78 -35.80
CA ARG A 7 17.81 29.89 -35.87
C ARG A 7 18.07 28.42 -35.51
N ALA A 8 19.33 28.00 -35.35
CA ALA A 8 19.67 26.61 -35.06
C ALA A 8 19.77 26.29 -33.55
N LEU A 9 19.80 27.31 -32.67
CA LEU A 9 19.99 27.12 -31.22
C LEU A 9 18.67 27.15 -30.41
N ALA A 10 17.51 27.16 -31.07
CA ALA A 10 16.20 27.14 -30.42
C ALA A 10 15.55 25.74 -30.42
N TRP A 11 16.24 24.72 -30.93
CA TRP A 11 15.70 23.37 -31.13
C TRP A 11 16.27 22.31 -30.17
N LEU A 12 16.94 22.71 -29.09
CA LEU A 12 17.59 21.78 -28.14
C LEU A 12 17.10 21.95 -26.69
N LEU A 13 15.94 22.56 -26.50
CA LEU A 13 15.30 22.73 -25.19
C LEU A 13 13.84 22.24 -25.16
N ALA A 14 13.52 21.26 -26.00
CA ALA A 14 12.39 20.36 -25.72
C ALA A 14 12.87 19.30 -24.72
N PHE A 15 13.15 19.72 -23.49
CA PHE A 15 13.30 18.78 -22.38
C PHE A 15 11.92 18.15 -22.18
N ALA A 16 11.73 16.96 -22.75
CA ALA A 16 10.57 16.15 -22.48
C ALA A 16 10.57 15.86 -20.98
N VAL A 17 9.77 16.61 -20.23
CA VAL A 17 9.46 16.28 -18.84
C VAL A 17 8.61 15.02 -18.91
N LEU A 18 9.26 13.86 -18.94
CA LEU A 18 8.58 12.59 -18.75
C LEU A 18 8.01 12.63 -17.34
N PRO A 19 6.70 12.42 -17.15
CA PRO A 19 6.14 12.32 -15.81
C PRO A 19 6.85 11.16 -15.11
N ALA A 20 7.51 11.45 -13.99
CA ALA A 20 8.01 10.40 -13.11
C ALA A 20 6.79 9.60 -12.67
N LYS A 21 6.62 8.39 -13.23
CA LYS A 21 5.53 7.50 -12.85
C LYS A 21 5.69 7.26 -11.35
N ALA A 22 4.70 7.69 -10.57
CA ALA A 22 4.72 7.51 -9.12
C ALA A 22 5.00 6.04 -8.82
N ALA A 23 5.94 5.78 -7.91
CA ALA A 23 6.24 4.42 -7.48
C ALA A 23 4.94 3.78 -7.00
N ASP A 24 4.65 2.57 -7.47
CA ASP A 24 3.49 1.84 -7.01
C ASP A 24 3.67 1.57 -5.50
N PRO A 25 2.76 2.07 -4.64
CA PRO A 25 2.86 1.92 -3.19
C PRO A 25 3.00 0.46 -2.75
N LEU A 26 2.58 -0.50 -3.57
CA LEU A 26 2.73 -1.92 -3.31
C LEU A 26 4.20 -2.33 -3.14
N PHE A 27 5.09 -1.77 -3.97
CA PHE A 27 6.51 -2.09 -4.02
C PHE A 27 7.39 -1.07 -3.29
N GLU A 28 6.77 -0.18 -2.51
CA GLU A 28 7.46 0.83 -1.72
C GLU A 28 7.37 0.53 -0.22
N ALA A 29 8.46 0.66 0.51
CA ALA A 29 8.43 0.56 1.97
C ALA A 29 9.20 1.70 2.63
N ARG A 30 8.74 2.06 3.83
CA ARG A 30 9.36 3.04 4.72
C ARG A 30 9.57 2.39 6.07
N VAL A 31 10.80 2.46 6.55
CA VAL A 31 11.22 1.83 7.81
C VAL A 31 12.06 2.79 8.62
N PRO A 32 11.81 2.91 9.94
CA PRO A 32 12.63 3.76 10.79
C PRO A 32 14.05 3.20 10.89
N VAL A 33 15.04 4.08 10.90
CA VAL A 33 16.46 3.73 11.06
C VAL A 33 17.10 4.63 12.10
N ALA A 34 18.04 4.07 12.86
CA ALA A 34 18.77 4.84 13.87
C ALA A 34 19.71 5.87 13.24
N ASP A 35 20.35 5.49 12.12
CA ASP A 35 21.33 6.31 11.42
C ASP A 35 21.47 5.85 9.95
N ARG A 36 22.52 6.35 9.26
CA ARG A 36 22.83 6.04 7.85
C ARG A 36 24.00 5.06 7.68
N SER A 37 24.35 4.31 8.74
CA SER A 37 25.41 3.29 8.69
C SER A 37 25.07 2.16 7.71
N ILE A 38 26.08 1.38 7.33
CA ILE A 38 25.90 0.23 6.45
C ILE A 38 25.02 -0.82 7.13
N GLU A 39 25.26 -1.05 8.41
CA GLU A 39 24.57 -2.04 9.24
C GLU A 39 23.09 -1.67 9.40
N ALA A 40 22.78 -0.41 9.73
CA ALA A 40 21.40 0.07 9.83
C ALA A 40 20.68 -0.04 8.48
N ARG A 41 21.38 0.28 7.37
CA ARG A 41 20.83 0.17 6.02
C ARG A 41 20.53 -1.28 5.64
N GLU A 42 21.42 -2.22 5.89
CA GLU A 42 21.20 -3.65 5.58
C GLU A 42 20.03 -4.24 6.38
N GLN A 43 19.87 -3.84 7.64
CA GLN A 43 18.71 -4.21 8.45
C GLN A 43 17.42 -3.60 7.88
N ALA A 44 17.45 -2.32 7.53
CA ALA A 44 16.31 -1.62 6.95
C ALA A 44 15.88 -2.24 5.61
N GLN A 45 16.82 -2.59 4.75
CA GLN A 45 16.56 -3.26 3.46
C GLN A 45 15.83 -4.59 3.65
N ARG A 46 16.29 -5.44 4.59
CA ARG A 46 15.63 -6.70 4.92
C ARG A 46 14.23 -6.49 5.47
N GLN A 47 14.07 -5.52 6.38
CA GLN A 47 12.77 -5.20 6.96
C GLN A 47 11.79 -4.65 5.91
N ALA A 48 12.26 -3.76 5.04
CA ALA A 48 11.49 -3.18 3.95
C ALA A 48 11.02 -4.25 2.96
N LEU A 49 11.92 -5.14 2.53
CA LEU A 49 11.55 -6.24 1.63
C LEU A 49 10.54 -7.18 2.29
N SER A 50 10.71 -7.50 3.57
CA SER A 50 9.73 -8.29 4.32
C SER A 50 8.33 -7.65 4.32
N GLN A 51 8.23 -6.33 4.49
CA GLN A 51 6.95 -5.63 4.39
C GLN A 51 6.32 -5.75 3.00
N VAL A 52 7.10 -5.58 1.94
CA VAL A 52 6.61 -5.70 0.56
C VAL A 52 6.17 -7.13 0.25
N LEU A 53 6.95 -8.13 0.69
CA LEU A 53 6.57 -9.54 0.55
C LEU A 53 5.26 -9.86 1.27
N SER A 54 5.01 -9.30 2.46
CA SER A 54 3.72 -9.49 3.16
C SER A 54 2.56 -8.96 2.33
N ARG A 55 2.76 -7.83 1.62
CA ARG A 55 1.73 -7.26 0.73
C ARG A 55 1.57 -8.03 -0.56
N LEU A 56 2.62 -8.64 -1.09
CA LEU A 56 2.57 -9.43 -2.32
C LEU A 56 1.95 -10.80 -2.10
N THR A 57 2.28 -11.44 -0.97
CA THR A 57 1.89 -12.83 -0.69
C THR A 57 0.65 -12.96 0.19
N GLY A 58 0.26 -11.89 0.89
CA GLY A 58 -0.78 -11.94 1.92
C GLY A 58 -0.35 -12.65 3.21
N GLU A 59 0.89 -13.17 3.29
CA GLU A 59 1.41 -13.81 4.49
C GLU A 59 1.67 -12.77 5.59
N ARG A 60 1.29 -13.10 6.84
CA ARG A 60 1.48 -12.19 7.99
C ARG A 60 2.95 -11.99 8.34
N ALA A 61 3.80 -12.97 8.05
CA ALA A 61 5.21 -12.96 8.44
C ALA A 61 6.05 -13.76 7.44
N PRO A 62 6.29 -13.23 6.22
CA PRO A 62 7.11 -13.90 5.21
C PRO A 62 8.52 -14.17 5.72
N ALA A 63 9.10 -13.31 6.57
CA ALA A 63 10.38 -13.58 7.21
C ALA A 63 10.41 -14.85 8.10
N ARG A 64 9.24 -15.39 8.49
CA ARG A 64 9.12 -16.65 9.22
C ARG A 64 8.78 -17.84 8.30
N SER A 65 8.40 -17.59 7.04
CA SER A 65 8.23 -18.65 6.06
C SER A 65 9.59 -18.97 5.43
N GLY A 66 10.01 -20.24 5.53
CA GLY A 66 11.29 -20.67 4.96
C GLY A 66 11.41 -20.39 3.46
N ALA A 67 10.28 -20.33 2.75
CA ALA A 67 10.21 -20.03 1.32
C ALA A 67 10.62 -18.59 0.95
N ALA A 68 10.47 -17.61 1.86
CA ALA A 68 10.88 -16.23 1.59
C ALA A 68 12.34 -15.93 2.02
N ALA A 69 12.97 -16.82 2.79
CA ALA A 69 14.34 -16.64 3.28
C ALA A 69 15.37 -16.36 2.16
N PRO A 70 15.34 -17.03 0.99
CA PRO A 70 16.27 -16.73 -0.10
C PRO A 70 16.11 -15.33 -0.69
N LEU A 71 14.88 -14.79 -0.69
CA LEU A 71 14.61 -13.44 -1.18
C LEU A 71 15.14 -12.39 -0.20
N LEU A 72 15.01 -12.65 1.10
CA LEU A 72 15.47 -11.77 2.17
C LEU A 72 16.98 -11.80 2.40
N ALA A 73 17.69 -12.79 1.84
CA ALA A 73 19.13 -12.91 1.95
C ALA A 73 19.88 -11.82 1.16
N ASP A 74 19.33 -11.39 0.02
CA ASP A 74 19.88 -10.32 -0.80
C ASP A 74 18.77 -9.37 -1.27
N PRO A 75 18.29 -8.46 -0.41
CA PRO A 75 17.26 -7.50 -0.78
C PRO A 75 17.72 -6.49 -1.82
N GLY A 76 19.03 -6.19 -1.84
CA GLY A 76 19.65 -5.19 -2.72
C GLY A 76 19.40 -5.47 -4.19
N ARG A 77 19.37 -6.75 -4.58
CA ARG A 77 19.06 -7.20 -5.95
C ARG A 77 17.73 -6.69 -6.50
N TYR A 78 16.75 -6.45 -5.63
CA TYR A 78 15.41 -6.02 -6.04
C TYR A 78 15.20 -4.51 -5.90
N MET A 79 16.17 -3.75 -5.40
CA MET A 79 15.99 -2.31 -5.16
C MET A 79 16.19 -1.51 -6.45
N GLN A 80 15.25 -0.62 -6.76
CA GLN A 80 15.41 0.37 -7.84
C GLN A 80 15.96 1.69 -7.31
N GLN A 81 15.45 2.15 -6.16
CA GLN A 81 15.85 3.42 -5.56
C GLN A 81 15.66 3.36 -4.05
N TYR A 82 16.46 4.15 -3.33
CA TYR A 82 16.26 4.40 -1.91
C TYR A 82 16.59 5.84 -1.56
N SER A 83 15.97 6.35 -0.50
CA SER A 83 16.20 7.68 0.07
C SER A 83 16.17 7.60 1.59
N TYR A 84 16.79 8.58 2.23
CA TYR A 84 16.61 8.85 3.65
C TYR A 84 15.74 10.09 3.79
N GLU A 85 14.67 9.97 4.55
CA GLU A 85 13.68 11.02 4.78
C GLU A 85 13.57 11.25 6.27
N THR A 86 13.43 12.51 6.70
CA THR A 86 13.15 12.82 8.10
C THR A 86 11.70 13.25 8.22
N ASP A 87 10.92 12.59 9.06
CA ASP A 87 9.56 12.96 9.38
C ASP A 87 9.34 13.10 10.89
N VAL A 88 8.08 13.24 11.32
CA VAL A 88 7.72 13.38 12.74
C VAL A 88 8.10 12.15 13.60
N GLN A 89 8.36 11.01 12.99
CA GLN A 89 8.77 9.75 13.64
C GLN A 89 10.29 9.58 13.67
N GLY A 90 11.05 10.45 13.00
CA GLY A 90 12.51 10.43 12.97
C GLY A 90 13.08 10.15 11.58
N LEU A 91 14.26 9.52 11.54
CA LEU A 91 14.94 9.17 10.30
C LEU A 91 14.32 7.89 9.71
N MET A 92 13.85 7.99 8.48
CA MET A 92 13.18 6.94 7.74
C MET A 92 14.02 6.54 6.53
N PHE A 93 14.16 5.24 6.32
CA PHE A 93 14.69 4.66 5.09
C PHE A 93 13.52 4.31 4.18
N ARG A 94 13.40 5.02 3.06
CA ARG A 94 12.43 4.75 2.01
C ARG A 94 13.10 3.98 0.90
N VAL A 95 12.47 2.92 0.42
CA VAL A 95 12.96 2.09 -0.69
C VAL A 95 11.82 1.74 -1.62
N VAL A 96 12.12 1.75 -2.92
CA VAL A 96 11.24 1.26 -3.97
C VAL A 96 11.91 0.07 -4.64
N PHE A 97 11.18 -1.03 -4.73
CA PHE A 97 11.63 -2.27 -5.33
C PHE A 97 11.15 -2.39 -6.79
N ASP A 98 11.89 -3.18 -7.56
CA ASP A 98 11.50 -3.60 -8.91
C ASP A 98 10.38 -4.62 -8.81
N GLY A 99 9.16 -4.20 -9.13
CA GLY A 99 7.99 -5.05 -9.01
C GLY A 99 8.06 -6.28 -9.91
N ALA A 100 8.52 -6.14 -11.16
CA ALA A 100 8.59 -7.27 -12.10
C ALA A 100 9.63 -8.31 -11.66
N ALA A 101 10.81 -7.86 -11.24
CA ALA A 101 11.86 -8.74 -10.73
C ALA A 101 11.44 -9.43 -9.43
N LEU A 102 10.79 -8.70 -8.53
CA LEU A 102 10.34 -9.22 -7.25
C LEU A 102 9.21 -10.24 -7.42
N GLU A 103 8.17 -9.92 -8.19
CA GLU A 103 7.09 -10.89 -8.48
C GLU A 103 7.61 -12.16 -9.17
N SER A 104 8.56 -12.01 -10.08
CA SER A 104 9.23 -13.15 -10.72
C SER A 104 9.96 -14.02 -9.70
N ALA A 105 10.67 -13.41 -8.74
CA ALA A 105 11.34 -14.13 -7.66
C ALA A 105 10.35 -14.81 -6.72
N VAL A 106 9.26 -14.14 -6.34
CA VAL A 106 8.20 -14.72 -5.50
C VAL A 106 7.55 -15.92 -6.19
N ARG A 107 7.22 -15.82 -7.48
CA ARG A 107 6.72 -16.96 -8.29
C ARG A 107 7.71 -18.12 -8.32
N ARG A 108 9.00 -17.85 -8.58
CA ARG A 108 10.04 -18.89 -8.62
C ARG A 108 10.24 -19.58 -7.27
N ALA A 109 10.04 -18.86 -6.16
CA ALA A 109 10.11 -19.41 -4.82
C ALA A 109 8.85 -20.22 -4.43
N GLY A 110 7.85 -20.32 -5.32
CA GLY A 110 6.61 -21.04 -5.05
C GLY A 110 5.71 -20.36 -4.00
N LEU A 111 5.98 -19.09 -3.70
CA LEU A 111 5.17 -18.31 -2.77
C LEU A 111 3.85 -17.92 -3.45
N PRO A 112 2.73 -17.92 -2.72
CA PRO A 112 1.47 -17.42 -3.25
C PRO A 112 1.63 -15.95 -3.62
N LEU A 113 1.08 -15.56 -4.78
CA LEU A 113 0.88 -14.15 -5.12
C LEU A 113 -0.60 -13.85 -5.06
N TRP A 114 -0.97 -12.77 -4.38
CA TRP A 114 -2.26 -12.16 -4.66
C TRP A 114 -2.28 -11.67 -6.11
N GLY A 115 -3.41 -11.89 -6.78
CA GLY A 115 -3.60 -11.46 -8.16
C GLY A 115 -3.30 -9.97 -8.34
N ALA A 116 -2.89 -9.59 -9.55
CA ALA A 116 -2.62 -8.20 -9.88
C ALA A 116 -3.86 -7.31 -9.71
N GLU A 117 -5.05 -7.88 -9.99
CA GLU A 117 -6.33 -7.30 -9.60
C GLU A 117 -6.55 -7.48 -8.11
N ARG A 118 -6.39 -6.39 -7.36
CA ARG A 118 -6.67 -6.32 -5.92
C ARG A 118 -7.97 -5.54 -5.74
N PRO A 119 -9.14 -6.17 -5.95
CA PRO A 119 -10.41 -5.47 -5.84
C PRO A 119 -10.53 -4.86 -4.44
N PRO A 120 -11.03 -3.62 -4.33
CA PRO A 120 -11.24 -3.00 -3.04
C PRO A 120 -12.24 -3.82 -2.22
N VAL A 121 -11.98 -3.89 -0.91
CA VAL A 121 -12.85 -4.58 0.04
C VAL A 121 -13.74 -3.55 0.73
N LEU A 122 -15.04 -3.56 0.42
CA LEU A 122 -16.03 -2.78 1.15
C LEU A 122 -16.36 -3.44 2.49
N ILE A 123 -16.29 -2.69 3.59
CA ILE A 123 -16.54 -3.20 4.95
C ILE A 123 -17.70 -2.43 5.58
N TRP A 124 -18.80 -3.15 5.81
CA TRP A 124 -19.89 -2.72 6.67
C TRP A 124 -19.61 -3.20 8.10
N LEU A 125 -19.39 -2.27 9.04
CA LEU A 125 -19.02 -2.61 10.41
C LEU A 125 -20.03 -2.05 11.41
N ALA A 126 -20.69 -2.95 12.15
CA ALA A 126 -21.54 -2.59 13.27
C ALA A 126 -20.71 -2.42 14.55
N MET A 127 -20.85 -1.27 15.21
CA MET A 127 -20.15 -0.89 16.43
C MET A 127 -21.12 -0.84 17.60
N ASP A 128 -20.72 -1.39 18.74
CA ASP A 128 -21.36 -1.20 20.04
C ASP A 128 -20.26 -0.81 21.03
N ASP A 129 -20.27 0.44 21.50
CA ASP A 129 -19.31 0.95 22.49
C ASP A 129 -19.88 0.94 23.93
N GLY A 130 -21.04 0.30 24.13
CA GLY A 130 -21.79 0.25 25.39
C GLY A 130 -22.71 1.45 25.60
N SER A 131 -22.51 2.55 24.90
CA SER A 131 -23.34 3.76 24.98
C SER A 131 -24.19 3.99 23.73
N ARG A 132 -23.67 3.58 22.56
CA ARG A 132 -24.31 3.74 21.25
C ARG A 132 -24.06 2.52 20.39
N ARG A 133 -25.05 2.25 19.55
CA ARG A 133 -25.01 1.25 18.49
C ARG A 133 -25.14 1.95 17.15
N TYR A 134 -24.15 1.77 16.29
CA TYR A 134 -24.08 2.49 15.03
C TYR A 134 -23.28 1.70 13.99
N LEU A 135 -23.46 2.03 12.72
CA LEU A 135 -22.57 1.56 11.66
C LEU A 135 -21.39 2.52 11.57
N LEU A 136 -20.18 1.97 11.38
CA LEU A 136 -19.00 2.77 11.11
C LEU A 136 -19.16 3.49 9.76
N GLY A 137 -19.21 4.81 9.80
CA GLY A 137 -19.19 5.66 8.61
C GLY A 137 -17.77 6.06 8.24
N GLY A 138 -17.47 6.02 6.94
CA GLY A 138 -16.21 6.46 6.38
C GLY A 138 -16.02 7.96 6.55
N GLY A 139 -14.80 8.37 6.90
CA GLY A 139 -14.48 9.78 7.12
C GLY A 139 -14.98 10.36 8.44
N ALA A 140 -15.53 9.53 9.33
CA ALA A 140 -15.93 9.95 10.69
C ALA A 140 -14.71 10.23 11.60
N GLY A 141 -13.51 9.81 11.19
CA GLY A 141 -12.27 10.02 11.96
C GLY A 141 -12.15 9.07 13.16
N GLU A 142 -12.92 7.98 13.15
CA GLU A 142 -12.94 7.00 14.23
C GLU A 142 -11.62 6.19 14.29
N PRO A 143 -11.08 5.92 15.50
CA PRO A 143 -9.83 5.16 15.64
C PRO A 143 -9.87 3.77 14.99
N VAL A 144 -11.05 3.12 14.98
CA VAL A 144 -11.25 1.82 14.35
C VAL A 144 -11.09 1.89 12.83
N GLU A 145 -11.56 2.96 12.19
CA GLU A 145 -11.40 3.17 10.75
C GLU A 145 -9.91 3.29 10.40
N THR A 146 -9.16 4.07 11.18
CA THR A 146 -7.72 4.24 11.01
C THR A 146 -6.97 2.91 11.20
N ALA A 147 -7.33 2.13 12.22
CA ALA A 147 -6.74 0.83 12.48
C ALA A 147 -7.01 -0.17 11.35
N LEU A 148 -8.24 -0.15 10.81
CA LEU A 148 -8.67 -0.98 9.69
C LEU A 148 -7.88 -0.64 8.41
N GLN A 149 -7.78 0.65 8.08
CA GLN A 149 -6.99 1.15 6.95
C GLN A 149 -5.51 0.77 7.09
N ALA A 150 -4.92 0.92 8.28
CA ALA A 150 -3.54 0.52 8.55
C ALA A 150 -3.34 -0.98 8.37
N ALA A 151 -4.29 -1.81 8.83
CA ALA A 151 -4.25 -3.26 8.66
C ALA A 151 -4.37 -3.68 7.18
N ALA A 152 -5.24 -3.01 6.42
CA ALA A 152 -5.40 -3.22 4.99
C ALA A 152 -4.10 -2.90 4.23
N ARG A 153 -3.50 -1.73 4.48
CA ARG A 153 -2.23 -1.31 3.87
C ARG A 153 -1.08 -2.28 4.15
N ARG A 154 -0.98 -2.82 5.38
CA ARG A 154 0.04 -3.83 5.73
C ARG A 154 -0.10 -5.12 4.91
N ARG A 155 -1.30 -5.43 4.44
CA ARG A 155 -1.57 -6.57 3.56
C ARG A 155 -1.58 -6.19 2.09
N GLY A 156 -1.48 -4.91 1.74
CA GLY A 156 -1.62 -4.45 0.36
C GLY A 156 -3.06 -4.56 -0.16
N LEU A 157 -4.04 -4.44 0.74
CA LEU A 157 -5.46 -4.31 0.41
C LEU A 157 -5.87 -2.84 0.42
N THR A 158 -6.81 -2.51 -0.46
CA THR A 158 -7.60 -1.29 -0.38
C THR A 158 -8.90 -1.63 0.34
N VAL A 159 -9.17 -0.97 1.46
CA VAL A 159 -10.45 -1.09 2.17
C VAL A 159 -11.25 0.18 1.99
N ILE A 160 -12.53 0.00 1.68
CA ILE A 160 -13.53 1.06 1.60
C ILE A 160 -14.48 0.88 2.80
N VAL A 161 -14.77 1.97 3.49
CA VAL A 161 -15.82 2.04 4.50
C VAL A 161 -16.92 2.93 3.92
N PRO A 162 -18.20 2.51 3.95
CA PRO A 162 -19.29 3.28 3.38
C PRO A 162 -19.41 4.64 4.08
N LEU A 163 -19.73 5.70 3.35
CA LEU A 163 -19.88 7.04 3.94
C LEU A 163 -21.10 7.11 4.86
N LEU A 164 -22.05 6.17 4.72
CA LEU A 164 -23.33 6.18 5.42
C LEU A 164 -24.11 7.46 5.11
N ASP A 165 -24.18 7.82 3.83
CA ASP A 165 -25.11 8.85 3.37
C ASP A 165 -26.58 8.38 3.50
N LEU A 166 -27.54 9.23 3.15
CA LEU A 166 -28.97 8.88 3.27
C LEU A 166 -29.37 7.65 2.43
N GLU A 167 -28.65 7.39 1.34
CA GLU A 167 -28.91 6.25 0.46
C GLU A 167 -28.39 4.95 1.10
N ASP A 168 -27.16 4.96 1.62
CA ASP A 168 -26.59 3.84 2.36
C ASP A 168 -27.46 3.47 3.58
N GLN A 169 -27.89 4.48 4.35
CA GLN A 169 -28.73 4.29 5.53
C GLN A 169 -30.14 3.79 5.20
N ALA A 170 -30.65 4.08 4.01
CA ALA A 170 -31.93 3.55 3.55
C ALA A 170 -31.84 2.06 3.16
N GLN A 171 -30.65 1.56 2.81
CA GLN A 171 -30.45 0.19 2.36
C GLN A 171 -29.99 -0.76 3.46
N VAL A 172 -29.12 -0.31 4.37
CA VAL A 172 -28.51 -1.14 5.41
C VAL A 172 -28.55 -0.44 6.77
N SER A 173 -29.12 -1.13 7.76
CA SER A 173 -29.15 -0.68 9.15
C SER A 173 -28.12 -1.40 10.03
N TYR A 174 -27.88 -0.87 11.23
CA TYR A 174 -27.07 -1.56 12.27
C TYR A 174 -27.54 -2.99 12.52
N SER A 175 -28.86 -3.19 12.62
CA SER A 175 -29.45 -4.50 12.90
C SER A 175 -29.26 -5.49 11.75
N ASP A 176 -29.24 -5.02 10.50
CA ASP A 176 -28.98 -5.86 9.33
C ASP A 176 -27.54 -6.43 9.40
N VAL A 177 -26.56 -5.58 9.71
CA VAL A 177 -25.15 -5.99 9.84
C VAL A 177 -24.93 -6.84 11.09
N TRP A 178 -25.45 -6.42 12.25
CA TRP A 178 -25.30 -7.15 13.51
C TRP A 178 -25.98 -8.53 13.48
N GLY A 179 -27.15 -8.61 12.83
CA GLY A 179 -27.90 -9.84 12.66
C GLY A 179 -27.39 -10.74 11.53
N GLY A 180 -26.40 -10.30 10.75
CA GLY A 180 -25.80 -11.09 9.67
C GLY A 180 -26.71 -11.26 8.45
N PHE A 181 -27.57 -10.29 8.14
CA PHE A 181 -28.45 -10.31 6.97
C PHE A 181 -27.66 -9.99 5.69
N LEU A 182 -26.90 -10.97 5.21
CA LEU A 182 -25.92 -10.80 4.13
C LEU A 182 -26.54 -10.34 2.80
N ASP A 183 -27.80 -10.68 2.50
CA ASP A 183 -28.45 -10.25 1.26
C ASP A 183 -28.63 -8.73 1.19
N ARG A 184 -29.00 -8.10 2.30
CA ARG A 184 -29.11 -6.63 2.42
C ARG A 184 -27.76 -5.96 2.21
N VAL A 185 -26.75 -6.49 2.90
CA VAL A 185 -25.37 -5.99 2.82
C VAL A 185 -24.82 -6.16 1.41
N SER A 186 -25.08 -7.29 0.76
CA SER A 186 -24.64 -7.57 -0.61
C SER A 186 -25.32 -6.66 -1.62
N ALA A 187 -26.63 -6.41 -1.49
CA ALA A 187 -27.36 -5.51 -2.37
C ALA A 187 -26.80 -4.07 -2.27
N ALA A 188 -26.58 -3.57 -1.05
CA ALA A 188 -25.98 -2.25 -0.84
C ALA A 188 -24.51 -2.16 -1.28
N SER A 189 -23.81 -3.30 -1.33
CA SER A 189 -22.41 -3.39 -1.78
C SER A 189 -22.26 -3.44 -3.31
N ALA A 190 -23.36 -3.60 -4.06
CA ALA A 190 -23.32 -3.65 -5.54
C ALA A 190 -23.25 -2.26 -6.20
N ARG A 191 -23.17 -1.20 -5.39
CA ARG A 191 -22.98 0.19 -5.79
C ARG A 191 -21.58 0.46 -6.33
#